data_AF-A0AAE3CG11-F1
#
_entry.id   AF-A0AAE3CG11-F1
#
_cell.length_a   1.000
_cell.length_b   1.000
_cell.length_c   1.000
_cell.angle_alpha   90.00
_cell.angle_beta   90.00
_cell.angle_gamma   90.00
#
_symmetry.space_group_name_H-M   'P 1'
#
loop_
_entity.id
_entity.type
_entity.pdbx_description
1 polymer ?
#
loop_
_entity_poly.entity_id
_entity_poly.type
_entity_poly.pdbx_seq_one_letter_code
_entity_poly.pdbx_strand_id
1 'polypeptide(L)'
;MSRVKVDIFIPVGVCACQFAHFMDKVFNVLVKYRDQVEFEIKSSFSDEAKSYKIGSKGVVVNGTEVFSEYFKPDKLEKAIERAIKNEIGKVEV
;
A
#
# COMPACT_ATOMS: atom_id res chain seq x y z
N MET A 1 4.01 -15.73 -11.22
CA MET A 1 4.16 -14.27 -11.43
C MET A 1 4.11 -13.63 -10.06
N SER A 2 5.20 -13.03 -9.63
CA SER A 2 5.22 -12.29 -8.36
C SER A 2 4.49 -10.95 -8.59
N ARG A 3 3.49 -10.67 -7.76
CA ARG A 3 2.75 -9.41 -7.77
C ARG A 3 3.26 -8.53 -6.65
N VAL A 4 3.25 -7.23 -6.88
CA VAL A 4 3.63 -6.26 -5.85
C VAL A 4 2.60 -6.32 -4.74
N LYS A 5 3.04 -6.67 -3.53
CA LYS A 5 2.18 -6.72 -2.35
C LYS A 5 1.99 -5.32 -1.79
N VAL A 6 0.75 -4.93 -1.54
CA VAL A 6 0.38 -3.64 -0.97
C VAL A 6 -0.51 -3.84 0.26
N ASP A 7 0.06 -3.66 1.44
CA ASP A 7 -0.67 -3.72 2.70
C ASP A 7 -1.23 -2.34 3.06
N ILE A 8 -2.56 -2.21 3.15
CA ILE A 8 -3.26 -0.96 3.43
C ILE A 8 -3.76 -1.00 4.87
N PHE A 9 -3.25 -0.14 5.73
CA PHE A 9 -3.62 -0.07 7.13
C PHE A 9 -4.61 1.05 7.38
N ILE A 10 -5.77 0.70 7.94
CA ILE A 10 -6.84 1.63 8.30
C ILE A 10 -7.35 1.35 9.72
N PRO A 11 -7.93 2.35 10.40
CA PRO A 11 -8.54 2.12 11.70
C PRO A 11 -9.80 1.27 11.53
N VAL A 12 -9.76 0.01 11.94
CA VAL A 12 -10.93 -0.87 11.93
C VAL A 12 -11.86 -0.52 13.09
N GLY A 13 -13.16 -0.56 12.86
CA GLY A 13 -14.16 -0.22 13.89
C GLY A 13 -14.47 1.27 14.03
N VAL A 14 -13.94 2.12 13.14
CA VAL A 14 -14.41 3.51 13.00
C VAL A 14 -15.24 3.70 11.73
N CYS A 15 -15.97 4.81 11.64
CA CYS A 15 -16.76 5.14 10.46
C CYS A 15 -15.90 5.17 9.20
N ALA A 16 -16.37 4.53 8.11
CA ALA A 16 -15.71 4.55 6.81
C ALA A 16 -15.42 5.97 6.30
N CYS A 17 -16.25 6.94 6.68
CA CYS A 17 -16.04 8.36 6.41
C CYS A 17 -14.68 8.91 6.87
N GLN A 18 -14.06 8.33 7.91
CA GLN A 18 -12.75 8.78 8.42
C GLN A 18 -11.55 8.29 7.59
N PHE A 19 -11.76 7.32 6.71
CA PHE A 19 -10.71 6.75 5.87
C PHE A 19 -11.08 6.64 4.38
N ALA A 20 -12.31 6.95 3.98
CA ALA A 20 -12.78 6.88 2.59
C ALA A 20 -11.86 7.68 1.64
N HIS A 21 -11.61 8.96 1.97
CA HIS A 21 -10.74 9.80 1.14
C HIS A 21 -9.29 9.29 1.05
N PHE A 22 -8.80 8.60 2.07
CA PHE A 22 -7.49 7.94 2.02
C PHE A 22 -7.53 6.73 1.10
N MET A 23 -8.55 5.88 1.25
CA MET A 23 -8.77 4.72 0.40
C MET A 23 -8.91 5.11 -1.07
N ASP A 24 -9.69 6.16 -1.38
CA ASP A 24 -9.85 6.68 -2.74
C ASP A 24 -8.50 7.05 -3.37
N LYS A 25 -7.62 7.72 -2.61
CA LYS A 25 -6.27 8.06 -3.08
C LYS A 25 -5.44 6.82 -3.37
N VAL A 26 -5.49 5.82 -2.49
CA VAL A 26 -4.74 4.57 -2.65
C VAL A 26 -5.26 3.81 -3.87
N PHE A 27 -6.58 3.60 -3.97
CA PHE A 27 -7.19 2.87 -5.07
C PHE A 27 -7.04 3.54 -6.43
N ASN A 28 -7.04 4.88 -6.49
CA ASN A 28 -6.78 5.60 -7.73
C ASN A 28 -5.38 5.29 -8.32
N VAL A 29 -4.42 4.93 -7.47
CA VAL A 29 -3.12 4.43 -7.92
C VAL A 29 -3.20 2.93 -8.23
N LEU A 30 -3.72 2.12 -7.31
CA LEU A 30 -3.72 0.66 -7.46
C LEU A 30 -4.51 0.16 -8.67
N VAL A 31 -5.60 0.83 -9.05
CA VAL A 31 -6.45 0.42 -10.19
C VAL A 31 -5.67 0.40 -11.51
N LYS A 32 -4.67 1.28 -11.67
CA LYS A 32 -3.81 1.34 -12.86
C LYS A 32 -2.93 0.09 -13.00
N TYR A 33 -2.68 -0.61 -11.90
CA TYR A 33 -1.78 -1.77 -11.82
C TYR A 33 -2.51 -3.03 -11.33
N ARG A 34 -3.85 -3.08 -11.43
CA ARG A 34 -4.68 -4.14 -10.82
C ARG A 34 -4.21 -5.58 -11.12
N ASP A 35 -3.64 -5.82 -12.30
CA ASP A 35 -3.19 -7.14 -12.75
C ASP A 35 -1.80 -7.51 -12.20
N GLN A 36 -1.08 -6.53 -11.66
CA GLN A 36 0.32 -6.60 -11.19
C GLN A 36 0.46 -6.35 -9.68
N VAL A 37 -0.58 -5.85 -9.01
CA VAL A 37 -0.59 -5.59 -7.56
C VAL A 37 -1.56 -6.53 -6.86
N GLU A 38 -1.21 -6.96 -5.67
CA GLU A 38 -2.08 -7.65 -4.74
C GLU A 38 -2.18 -6.80 -3.47
N PHE A 39 -3.38 -6.43 -3.07
CA PHE A 39 -3.57 -5.58 -1.90
C PHE A 39 -4.38 -6.27 -0.80
N GLU A 40 -4.02 -6.00 0.44
CA GLU A 40 -4.71 -6.48 1.63
C GLU A 40 -5.04 -5.31 2.55
N ILE A 41 -6.24 -5.29 3.11
CA ILE A 41 -6.66 -4.25 4.05
C ILE A 41 -6.50 -4.80 5.47
N LYS A 42 -5.70 -4.11 6.28
CA LYS A 42 -5.33 -4.50 7.64
C LYS A 42 -5.74 -3.43 8.65
N SER A 43 -5.80 -3.84 9.91
CA SER A 43 -6.00 -2.95 11.05
C SER A 43 -4.75 -2.14 11.34
N SER A 44 -4.88 -0.81 11.42
CA SER A 44 -3.84 0.09 11.92
C SER A 44 -3.52 -0.12 13.41
N PHE A 45 -4.37 -0.86 14.14
CA PHE A 45 -4.15 -1.23 15.54
C PHE A 45 -3.35 -2.53 15.72
N SER A 46 -3.03 -3.23 14.62
CA SER A 46 -2.25 -4.47 14.65
C SER A 46 -0.79 -4.25 15.05
N ASP A 47 -0.13 -5.29 15.59
CA ASP A 47 1.31 -5.23 15.89
C ASP A 47 2.18 -5.10 14.63
N GLU A 48 1.66 -5.57 13.49
CA GLU A 48 2.27 -5.35 12.18
C GLU A 48 2.32 -3.85 11.83
N ALA A 49 1.20 -3.13 12.01
CA ALA A 49 1.15 -1.68 11.80
C ALA A 49 2.14 -0.93 12.72
N LYS A 50 2.28 -1.37 13.98
CA LYS A 50 3.26 -0.80 14.93
C LYS A 50 4.69 -1.02 14.47
N SER A 51 5.01 -2.19 13.93
CA SER A 51 6.33 -2.50 13.36
C SER A 51 6.69 -1.55 12.21
N TYR A 52 5.70 -1.14 11.43
CA TYR A 52 5.84 -0.14 10.37
C TYR A 52 5.70 1.32 10.83
N LYS A 53 5.53 1.58 12.13
CA LYS A 53 5.27 2.91 12.71
C LYS A 53 4.05 3.62 12.09
N ILE A 54 3.05 2.85 11.70
CA ILE A 54 1.78 3.37 11.20
C ILE A 54 0.92 3.81 12.38
N GLY A 55 0.49 5.08 12.37
CA GLY A 55 -0.39 5.65 13.39
C GLY A 55 -1.86 5.32 13.14
N SER A 56 -2.55 6.16 12.36
CA SER A 56 -3.95 5.95 12.01
C SER A 56 -4.14 5.26 10.67
N LYS A 57 -3.43 5.71 9.62
CA LYS A 57 -3.58 5.19 8.26
C LYS A 57 -2.21 5.10 7.60
N GLY A 58 -2.02 4.10 6.75
CA GLY A 58 -0.77 3.94 6.02
C GLY A 58 -0.84 2.87 4.95
N VAL A 59 0.17 2.84 4.09
CA VAL A 59 0.34 1.83 3.04
C VAL A 59 1.75 1.30 3.13
N VAL A 60 1.93 0.00 2.97
CA VAL A 60 3.24 -0.64 2.88
C VAL A 60 3.34 -1.39 1.57
N VAL A 61 4.40 -1.12 0.80
CA VAL A 61 4.67 -1.79 -0.47
C VAL A 61 5.80 -2.81 -0.26
N ASN A 62 5.54 -4.06 -0.63
CA ASN A 62 6.46 -5.20 -0.47
C ASN A 62 7.08 -5.31 0.93
N GLY A 63 6.33 -4.95 1.98
CA GLY A 63 6.80 -4.98 3.37
C GLY A 63 7.99 -4.05 3.68
N THR A 64 8.35 -3.12 2.79
CA THR A 64 9.59 -2.33 2.87
C THR A 64 9.38 -0.84 2.72
N GLU A 65 8.65 -0.39 1.69
CA GLU A 65 8.34 1.04 1.52
C GLU A 65 7.07 1.41 2.29
N VAL A 66 7.20 2.28 3.28
CA VAL A 66 6.08 2.72 4.14
C VAL A 66 5.62 4.13 3.79
N PHE A 67 4.31 4.30 3.61
CA PHE A 67 3.64 5.56 3.35
C PHE A 67 2.67 5.89 4.48
N SER A 68 2.76 7.10 5.03
CA SER A 68 1.80 7.62 6.01
C SER A 68 0.54 8.17 5.34
N GLU A 69 -0.46 8.55 6.12
CA GLU A 69 -1.74 9.07 5.61
C GLU A 69 -1.62 10.30 4.68
N TYR A 70 -0.56 11.09 4.84
CA TYR A 70 -0.33 12.34 4.09
C TYR A 70 0.54 12.14 2.84
N PHE A 71 0.66 10.91 2.35
CA PHE A 71 1.45 10.64 1.15
C PHE A 71 0.87 11.34 -0.09
N LYS A 72 1.75 11.65 -1.05
CA LYS A 72 1.34 12.09 -2.38
C LYS A 72 1.13 10.87 -3.28
N PRO A 73 0.03 10.77 -4.04
CA PRO A 73 -0.24 9.64 -4.95
C PRO A 73 0.94 9.31 -5.88
N ASP A 74 1.62 10.33 -6.42
CA ASP A 74 2.79 10.14 -7.30
C ASP A 74 3.94 9.38 -6.63
N LYS A 75 4.10 9.49 -5.30
CA LYS A 75 5.14 8.76 -4.58
C LYS A 75 4.80 7.28 -4.45
N LEU A 76 3.52 6.96 -4.20
CA LEU A 76 3.05 5.58 -4.15
C LEU A 76 3.14 4.94 -5.53
N GLU A 77 2.74 5.67 -6.58
CA GLU A 77 2.83 5.22 -7.96
C GLU A 77 4.27 4.85 -8.33
N LYS A 78 5.23 5.76 -8.10
CA LYS A 78 6.65 5.48 -8.37
C LYS A 78 7.19 4.29 -7.59
N ALA A 79 6.72 4.04 -6.37
CA ALA A 79 7.13 2.88 -5.59
C ALA A 79 6.62 1.58 -6.19
N ILE A 80 5.35 1.56 -6.63
CA ILE A 80 4.77 0.41 -7.33
C ILE A 80 5.49 0.17 -8.66
N GLU A 81 5.77 1.21 -9.45
CA GLU A 81 6.52 1.07 -10.71
C GLU A 81 7.93 0.50 -10.50
N ARG A 82 8.63 0.95 -9.45
CA ARG A 82 9.94 0.40 -9.09
C ARG A 82 9.84 -1.05 -8.64
N ALA A 83 8.83 -1.37 -7.82
CA ALA A 83 8.60 -2.72 -7.34
C ALA A 83 8.31 -3.68 -8.51
N ILE A 84 7.44 -3.30 -9.45
CA ILE A 84 7.16 -4.06 -10.67
C ILE A 84 8.44 -4.28 -11.48
N LYS A 85 9.23 -3.23 -11.75
CA LYS A 85 10.49 -3.35 -12.51
C LYS A 85 11.50 -4.29 -11.84
N ASN A 86 11.59 -4.24 -10.50
CA ASN A 86 12.48 -5.10 -9.73
C ASN A 86 12.01 -6.57 -9.71
N GLU A 87 10.70 -6.83 -9.81
CA GLU A 87 10.17 -8.19 -9.90
C GLU A 87 10.38 -8.80 -11.29
N ILE A 88 10.30 -7.98 -12.35
CA ILE A 88 10.58 -8.42 -13.72
C ILE A 88 12.07 -8.74 -13.91
N GLY A 89 12.97 -7.90 -13.36
CA GLY A 89 14.42 -8.11 -13.47
C GLY A 89 14.97 -9.31 -12.69
N LYS A 90 14.19 -9.93 -11.80
CA LYS A 90 14.58 -11.17 -11.08
C LYS A 90 14.34 -12.45 -11.87
N VAL A 91 13.69 -12.36 -13.04
CA VAL A 91 13.36 -13.53 -13.89
C VAL A 91 14.48 -13.83 -14.90
N GLU A 92 15.49 -12.98 -15.04
CA GLU A 92 16.58 -13.11 -16.03
C GLU A 92 17.92 -13.62 -15.44
N VAL A 93 17.91 -14.47 -14.39
CA VAL A 93 19.12 -15.17 -13.91
C VAL A 93 18.91 -16.68 -13.89
#